data_AF-A0A7S3YMM8-F1
#
_entry.id   AF-A0A7S3YMM8-F1
#
_cell.length_a   1.000
_cell.length_b   1.000
_cell.length_c   1.000
_cell.angle_alpha   90.00
_cell.angle_beta   90.00
_cell.angle_gamma   90.00
#
_symmetry.space_group_name_H-M   'P 1'
#
loop_
_entity.id
_entity.type
_entity.pdbx_description
1 polymer ?
#
loop_
_entity_poly.entity_id
_entity_poly.type
_entity_poly.pdbx_seq_one_letter_code
_entity_poly.pdbx_strand_id
1 'polypeptide(L)'
;FGDIQPSSTSGMTSREVTAKLGDYMLKGYTLLNLHCPLCNCPLLQKKPEPLMKCISCNRDVITQTEYEKQQATGVAPPVYDPSSEPKENGSESKKNGGPEPKKNGGPESKKNGG
;
A
#
# COMPACT_ATOMS: atom_id res chain seq x y z
N PHE A 1 19.07 21.58 -12.62
CA PHE A 1 17.69 21.24 -12.28
C PHE A 1 17.75 19.97 -11.45
N GLY A 2 17.88 20.12 -10.14
CA GLY A 2 18.09 18.99 -9.23
C GLY A 2 16.77 18.27 -8.97
N ASP A 3 16.81 16.95 -9.06
CA ASP A 3 15.69 16.05 -8.80
C ASP A 3 15.15 16.26 -7.38
N ILE A 4 13.89 16.71 -7.29
CA ILE A 4 13.11 16.64 -6.05
C ILE A 4 12.89 15.14 -5.77
N GLN A 5 13.69 14.60 -4.87
CA GLN A 5 13.38 13.34 -4.19
C GLN A 5 12.27 13.64 -3.19
N PRO A 6 11.12 12.93 -3.21
CA PRO A 6 10.10 13.11 -2.19
C PRO A 6 10.67 12.60 -0.85
N SER A 7 11.10 13.54 -0.02
CA SER A 7 11.50 13.29 1.36
C SER A 7 10.28 12.79 2.14
N SER A 8 10.32 11.50 2.49
CA SER A 8 9.78 10.90 3.70
C SER A 8 8.54 11.55 4.34
N THR A 9 7.47 11.71 3.57
CA THR A 9 6.13 11.91 4.14
C THR A 9 5.53 10.53 4.35
N SER A 10 5.09 10.21 5.57
CA SER A 10 4.69 8.86 6.03
C SER A 10 3.43 8.28 5.36
N GLY A 11 3.11 8.68 4.13
CA GLY A 11 2.00 8.20 3.31
C GLY A 11 2.46 7.21 2.25
N MET A 12 1.58 6.25 1.94
CA MET A 12 1.79 5.23 0.92
C MET A 12 1.82 5.86 -0.48
N THR A 13 2.64 5.36 -1.39
CA THR A 13 2.72 5.86 -2.78
C THR A 13 1.46 5.47 -3.57
N SER A 14 1.16 6.21 -4.65
CA SER A 14 -0.02 5.93 -5.49
C SER A 14 0.00 4.50 -6.07
N ARG A 15 1.17 3.99 -6.47
CA ARG A 15 1.32 2.63 -7.00
C ARG A 15 1.01 1.56 -5.95
N GLU A 16 1.47 1.77 -4.72
CA GLU A 16 1.19 0.87 -3.60
C GLU A 16 -0.28 0.90 -3.21
N VAL A 17 -0.91 2.08 -3.23
CA VAL A 17 -2.36 2.22 -2.98
C VAL A 17 -3.16 1.46 -4.03
N THR A 18 -2.85 1.60 -5.32
CA THR A 18 -3.54 0.86 -6.39
C THR A 18 -3.36 -0.65 -6.27
N ALA A 19 -2.16 -1.12 -5.92
CA ALA A 19 -1.90 -2.54 -5.72
C ALA A 19 -2.77 -3.11 -4.58
N LYS A 20 -2.72 -2.47 -3.40
CA LYS A 20 -3.53 -2.90 -2.24
C LYS A 20 -5.02 -2.79 -2.49
N LEU A 21 -5.46 -1.79 -3.24
CA LEU A 21 -6.86 -1.65 -3.63
C LEU A 21 -7.34 -2.88 -4.42
N GLY A 22 -6.53 -3.37 -5.36
CA GLY A 22 -6.81 -4.60 -6.09
C GLY A 22 -6.97 -5.81 -5.15
N ASP A 23 -6.05 -5.99 -4.20
CA ASP A 23 -6.14 -7.06 -3.20
C ASP A 23 -7.43 -7.00 -2.37
N TYR A 24 -7.86 -5.82 -1.95
CA TYR A 24 -9.10 -5.66 -1.19
C TYR A 24 -10.33 -5.96 -2.04
N MET A 25 -10.37 -5.55 -3.30
CA MET A 25 -11.46 -5.89 -4.21
C MET A 25 -11.58 -7.40 -4.42
N LEU A 26 -10.45 -8.10 -4.58
CA LEU A 26 -10.43 -9.57 -4.69
C LEU A 26 -10.93 -10.26 -3.42
N LYS A 27 -10.75 -9.63 -2.25
CA LYS A 27 -11.30 -10.09 -0.96
C LYS A 27 -12.80 -9.79 -0.77
N GLY A 28 -13.45 -9.21 -1.78
CA GLY A 28 -14.87 -8.85 -1.77
C GLY A 28 -15.19 -7.51 -1.12
N TYR A 29 -14.20 -6.61 -0.97
CA TYR A 29 -14.49 -5.24 -0.55
C TYR A 29 -15.07 -4.44 -1.71
N THR A 30 -15.97 -3.51 -1.39
CA THR A 30 -16.61 -2.60 -2.34
C THR A 30 -16.10 -1.19 -2.09
N LEU A 31 -15.73 -0.47 -3.15
CA LEU A 31 -15.44 0.96 -3.09
C LEU A 31 -16.73 1.75 -2.86
N LEU A 32 -16.69 2.68 -1.91
CA LEU A 32 -17.79 3.60 -1.64
C LEU A 32 -17.54 4.94 -2.33
N ASN A 33 -18.62 5.68 -2.55
CA ASN A 33 -18.56 7.08 -2.95
C ASN A 33 -18.27 8.02 -1.76
N LEU A 34 -17.45 7.57 -0.81
CA LEU A 34 -17.05 8.29 0.40
C LEU A 34 -15.53 8.34 0.45
N HIS A 35 -14.99 9.46 0.93
CA HIS A 35 -13.55 9.71 0.98
C HIS A 35 -13.08 9.85 2.42
N CYS A 36 -11.84 9.44 2.67
CA CYS A 36 -11.20 9.59 3.97
C CYS A 36 -10.98 11.09 4.28
N PRO A 37 -11.40 11.59 5.46
CA PRO A 37 -11.25 13.01 5.81
C PRO A 37 -9.79 13.45 6.01
N LEU A 38 -8.84 12.50 6.13
CA LEU A 38 -7.42 12.80 6.35
C LEU A 38 -6.61 12.89 5.05
N CYS A 39 -6.86 11.98 4.10
CA CYS A 39 -6.04 11.86 2.88
C CYS A 39 -6.85 11.90 1.58
N ASN A 40 -8.17 12.08 1.67
CA ASN A 40 -9.10 12.10 0.55
C ASN A 40 -9.07 10.84 -0.35
N CYS A 41 -8.53 9.71 0.12
CA CYS A 41 -8.63 8.43 -0.60
C CYS A 41 -10.03 7.83 -0.44
N PRO A 42 -10.56 7.15 -1.47
CA PRO A 42 -11.86 6.52 -1.39
C PRO A 42 -11.87 5.39 -0.34
N LEU A 43 -12.99 5.26 0.36
CA LEU A 43 -13.18 4.25 1.40
C LEU A 43 -13.67 2.92 0.79
N LEU A 44 -13.31 1.83 1.46
CA LEU A 44 -13.77 0.48 1.16
C LEU A 44 -14.65 -0.06 2.29
N GLN A 45 -15.60 -0.92 1.97
CA GLN A 45 -16.41 -1.66 2.96
C GLN A 45 -16.58 -3.10 2.51
N LYS A 46 -16.62 -4.04 3.46
CA LYS A 46 -16.96 -5.44 3.20
C LYS A 46 -18.30 -5.75 3.83
N LYS A 47 -19.30 -6.10 3.03
CA LYS A 47 -20.59 -6.56 3.57
C LYS A 47 -20.42 -7.90 4.30
N PRO A 48 -21.13 -8.15 5.41
CA PRO A 48 -22.14 -7.29 6.04
C PRO A 48 -21.60 -6.30 7.08
N GLU A 49 -20.27 -6.14 7.19
CA GLU A 49 -19.63 -5.32 8.21
C GLU A 49 -19.87 -3.81 7.96
N PRO A 50 -20.23 -3.02 9.00
CA PRO A 50 -20.41 -1.58 8.87
C PRO A 50 -19.09 -0.79 8.85
N LEU A 51 -17.96 -1.47 9.08
CA LEU A 51 -16.63 -0.86 9.15
C LEU A 51 -16.15 -0.45 7.76
N MET A 52 -15.80 0.82 7.60
CA MET A 52 -15.19 1.34 6.38
C MET A 52 -13.68 1.44 6.60
N LYS A 53 -12.87 1.20 5.57
CA LYS A 53 -11.40 1.24 5.69
C LYS A 53 -10.79 2.15 4.63
N CYS A 54 -9.81 2.95 5.05
CA CYS A 54 -8.97 3.73 4.16
C CYS A 54 -7.67 2.97 3.86
N ILE A 55 -7.34 2.79 2.58
CA ILE A 55 -6.17 2.03 2.12
C ILE A 55 -4.87 2.79 2.36
N SER A 56 -4.88 4.10 2.10
CA SER A 56 -3.68 4.94 2.22
C SER A 56 -3.30 5.17 3.69
N CYS A 57 -4.27 5.51 4.54
CA CYS A 57 -4.03 5.68 5.97
C CYS A 57 -3.95 4.36 6.75
N ASN A 58 -4.43 3.26 6.17
CA ASN A 58 -4.65 1.98 6.85
C ASN A 58 -5.46 2.11 8.16
N ARG A 59 -6.44 3.02 8.16
CA ARG A 59 -7.31 3.33 9.30
C ARG A 59 -8.75 2.98 9.00
N ASP A 60 -9.45 2.54 10.03
CA ASP A 60 -10.88 2.29 9.97
C ASP A 60 -11.67 3.58 10.26
N VAL A 61 -12.76 3.75 9.54
CA VAL A 61 -13.66 4.90 9.58
C VAL A 61 -15.05 4.36 9.89
N ILE A 62 -15.67 4.91 10.93
CA ILE A 62 -17.03 4.56 11.33
C ILE A 62 -17.89 5.83 11.28
N THR A 63 -19.18 5.66 10.98
CA THR A 63 -20.14 6.77 11.06
C THR A 63 -20.60 6.96 12.50
N GLN A 64 -21.07 8.17 12.81
CA GLN A 64 -21.59 8.52 14.14
C GLN A 64 -22.69 7.55 14.60
N THR A 65 -23.60 7.20 13.70
CA THR A 65 -24.69 6.23 13.95
C THR A 65 -24.21 4.84 14.34
N GLU A 66 -23.08 4.40 13.77
CA GLU A 66 -22.49 3.10 14.07
C GLU A 66 -21.69 3.14 15.38
N TYR A 67 -21.01 4.25 15.65
CA TYR A 67 -20.33 4.49 16.92
C TYR A 67 -21.29 4.47 18.11
N GLU A 68 -22.47 5.08 17.97
CA GLU A 68 -23.50 5.09 19.02
C GLU A 68 -24.02 3.67 19.32
N LYS A 69 -24.24 2.85 18.26
CA LYS A 69 -24.60 1.44 18.43
C LYS A 69 -23.51 0.64 19.16
N GLN A 70 -22.25 0.86 18.81
CA GLN A 70 -21.13 0.16 19.44
C GLN A 70 -20.96 0.57 20.92
N GLN A 71 -21.12 1.85 21.25
CA GLN A 71 -21.08 2.32 22.64
C GLN A 71 -22.24 1.79 23.50
N ALA A 72 -23.41 1.56 22.93
CA ALA A 72 -24.54 0.95 23.64
C ALA A 72 -24.27 -0.51 24.06
N THR A 73 -23.26 -1.18 23.47
CA THR A 73 -22.89 -2.57 23.81
C THR A 73 -21.81 -2.69 24.89
N GLY A 74 -21.32 -1.59 25.46
CA GLY A 74 -20.45 -1.59 26.64
C GLY A 74 -19.04 -2.18 26.44
N VAL A 75 -18.67 -2.58 25.22
CA VAL A 75 -17.29 -2.92 24.88
C VAL A 75 -16.57 -1.61 24.57
N ALA A 76 -15.63 -1.25 25.43
CA ALA A 76 -14.82 -0.05 25.26
C ALA A 76 -14.25 0.00 23.82
N PRO A 77 -14.26 1.17 23.15
CA PRO A 77 -13.66 1.30 21.82
C PRO A 77 -12.23 0.75 21.87
N PRO A 78 -11.70 0.15 20.79
CA PRO A 78 -10.30 -0.23 20.74
C PRO A 78 -9.50 1.05 20.97
N VAL A 79 -8.97 1.18 22.19
CA VAL A 79 -8.01 2.22 22.51
C VAL A 79 -6.88 2.01 21.52
N TYR A 80 -6.79 2.90 20.53
CA TYR A 80 -5.65 2.94 19.64
C TYR A 80 -4.45 3.18 20.56
N ASP A 81 -3.67 2.13 20.75
CA ASP A 81 -2.42 2.19 21.47
C ASP A 81 -1.35 2.53 20.43
N PRO A 82 -0.85 3.78 20.38
CA PRO A 82 0.22 4.15 19.47
C PRO A 82 1.54 3.39 19.69
N SER A 83 1.65 2.53 20.70
CA SER A 83 2.88 1.82 21.05
C SER A 83 3.03 0.46 20.36
N SER A 84 2.04 0.01 19.60
CA SER A 84 2.12 -1.23 18.82
C SER A 84 2.75 -1.00 17.43
N GLU A 85 3.95 -0.45 17.41
CA GLU A 85 4.85 -0.56 16.25
C GLU A 85 5.17 -2.06 16.05
N PRO A 86 4.95 -2.63 14.85
CA PRO A 86 5.45 -3.96 14.55
C PRO A 86 6.98 -3.87 14.50
N LYS A 87 7.64 -4.37 15.54
CA LYS A 87 9.09 -4.58 15.54
C LYS A 87 9.45 -5.46 14.35
N GLU A 88 10.12 -4.84 13.39
CA GLU A 88 10.81 -5.48 12.27
C GLU A 88 11.74 -6.58 12.80
N ASN A 89 11.27 -7.83 12.68
CA ASN A 89 12.08 -8.99 13.02
C ASN A 89 12.95 -9.34 11.82
N GLY A 90 14.25 -9.09 11.95
CA GLY A 90 15.24 -9.43 10.96
C GLY A 90 15.23 -10.92 10.67
N SER A 91 15.22 -11.26 9.38
CA SER A 91 15.71 -12.56 8.91
C SER A 91 16.81 -12.31 7.90
N GLU A 92 18.02 -12.50 8.43
CA GLU A 92 19.28 -12.69 7.74
C GLU A 92 19.15 -13.78 6.66
N SER A 93 19.61 -13.49 5.43
CA SER A 93 20.10 -14.52 4.53
C SER A 93 21.28 -14.02 3.71
N LYS A 94 22.38 -14.70 3.99
CA LYS A 94 23.77 -14.50 3.58
C LYS A 94 23.96 -14.77 2.08
N LYS A 95 24.89 -13.98 1.51
CA LYS A 95 25.78 -14.14 0.32
C LYS A 95 25.71 -15.47 -0.46
N ASN A 96 25.95 -15.54 -1.78
CA ASN A 96 27.19 -15.30 -2.57
C ASN A 96 26.75 -15.30 -4.07
N GLY A 97 27.32 -14.63 -5.08
CA GLY A 97 28.71 -14.49 -5.51
C GLY A 97 28.87 -14.92 -6.99
N GLY A 98 29.01 -13.96 -7.92
CA GLY A 98 29.68 -14.04 -9.25
C GLY A 98 28.97 -14.73 -10.44
N PRO A 99 29.49 -14.64 -11.70
CA PRO A 99 30.49 -13.70 -12.26
C PRO A 99 30.06 -13.02 -13.60
N GLU A 100 30.87 -12.05 -14.03
CA GLU A 100 30.82 -11.35 -15.33
C GLU A 100 30.90 -12.28 -16.56
N PRO A 101 30.43 -11.81 -17.74
CA PRO A 101 31.20 -12.02 -18.96
C PRO A 101 31.34 -10.76 -19.83
N LYS A 102 32.53 -10.15 -19.77
CA LYS A 102 33.53 -10.07 -20.86
C LYS A 102 33.05 -9.83 -22.33
N LYS A 103 33.34 -8.60 -22.80
CA LYS A 103 34.09 -8.15 -24.01
C LYS A 103 33.65 -8.44 -25.47
N ASN A 104 33.65 -7.33 -26.23
CA ASN A 104 34.27 -7.04 -27.55
C ASN A 104 33.63 -7.54 -28.87
N GLY A 105 33.14 -6.57 -29.68
CA GLY A 105 33.73 -6.15 -30.98
C GLY A 105 33.56 -7.00 -32.25
N GLY A 106 32.71 -6.51 -33.18
CA GLY A 106 32.82 -6.55 -34.67
C GLY A 106 32.89 -7.91 -35.40
N PRO A 107 32.81 -7.98 -36.76
CA PRO A 107 32.87 -6.91 -37.77
C PRO A 107 31.86 -6.98 -38.95
N GLU A 108 31.93 -5.94 -39.81
CA GLU A 108 31.68 -5.88 -41.26
C GLU A 108 30.45 -6.55 -41.92
N SER A 109 29.59 -5.72 -42.51
CA SER A 109 28.63 -6.11 -43.57
C SER A 109 28.96 -5.36 -44.86
N LYS A 110 29.81 -5.94 -45.71
CA LYS A 110 29.92 -5.56 -47.12
C LYS A 110 28.79 -6.23 -47.90
N LYS A 111 27.87 -5.45 -48.48
CA LYS A 111 26.93 -5.91 -49.52
C LYS A 111 27.31 -5.26 -50.84
N ASN A 112 27.79 -6.08 -51.78
CA ASN A 112 27.86 -5.78 -53.20
C ASN A 112 27.10 -6.89 -53.94
N GLY A 113 26.33 -6.53 -54.98
CA GLY A 113 25.86 -7.48 -56.00
C GLY A 113 24.37 -7.39 -56.30
N GLY A 114 24.04 -6.73 -57.42
CA GLY A 114 22.72 -6.65 -58.04
C GLY A 114 22.80 -5.74 -59.24
#